data_AF-T2JPF6-F1
#
_entry.id   AF-T2JPF6-F1
#
_cell.length_a   1.000
_cell.length_b   1.000
_cell.length_c   1.000
_cell.angle_alpha   90.00
_cell.angle_beta   90.00
_cell.angle_gamma   90.00
#
_symmetry.space_group_name_H-M   'P 1'
#
loop_
_entity.id
_entity.type
_entity.pdbx_description
1 polymer ?
#
loop_
_entity_poly.entity_id
_entity_poly.type
_entity_poly.pdbx_seq_one_letter_code
_entity_poly.pdbx_strand_id
1 'polypeptide(L)'
;MLPKSILGISVLWILFPLPVRAFPSDSQITQAAQRICNTPRNSSESLESIFLRSRGRWLYDQTLSLEEARNEDKQNHLYDLVVQKAYDTCPVRVYEIANNYQFGIPENNK
;
A
#
# COMPACT_ATOMS: atom_id res chain seq x y z
N MET A 1 22.44 -47.05 -41.60
CA MET A 1 21.70 -45.78 -41.67
C MET A 1 20.70 -45.76 -40.52
N LEU A 2 20.96 -44.98 -39.46
CA LEU A 2 20.01 -44.75 -38.36
C LEU A 2 19.22 -43.46 -38.63
N PRO A 3 17.89 -43.43 -38.52
CA PRO A 3 17.16 -42.17 -38.54
C PRO A 3 17.25 -41.49 -37.17
N LYS A 4 17.52 -40.19 -37.21
CA LYS A 4 17.44 -39.25 -36.09
C LYS A 4 15.98 -39.05 -35.71
N SER A 5 15.58 -39.41 -34.49
CA SER A 5 14.33 -38.96 -33.89
C SER A 5 14.63 -37.79 -32.95
N ILE A 6 14.48 -36.60 -33.50
CA ILE A 6 14.27 -35.35 -32.75
C ILE A 6 12.75 -35.25 -32.49
N LEU A 7 12.37 -34.64 -31.36
CA LEU A 7 11.02 -34.31 -30.84
C LEU A 7 10.66 -35.14 -29.59
N GLY A 8 10.28 -34.55 -28.46
CA GLY A 8 9.96 -33.15 -28.19
C GLY A 8 10.21 -32.82 -26.73
N ILE A 9 10.80 -31.66 -26.50
CA ILE A 9 10.83 -31.04 -25.19
C ILE A 9 9.41 -30.47 -25.01
N SER A 10 8.57 -31.23 -24.32
CA SER A 10 7.26 -30.76 -23.87
C SER A 10 7.50 -29.64 -22.87
N VAL A 11 7.48 -28.40 -23.35
CA VAL A 11 7.54 -27.24 -22.47
C VAL A 11 6.15 -27.08 -21.87
N LEU A 12 5.88 -27.89 -20.85
CA LEU A 12 4.76 -27.74 -19.94
C LEU A 12 5.05 -26.48 -19.09
N TRP A 13 4.87 -25.29 -19.68
CA TRP A 13 4.71 -24.07 -18.90
C TRP A 13 3.38 -24.20 -18.19
N ILE A 14 3.43 -24.81 -17.01
CA ILE A 14 2.36 -24.77 -16.05
C ILE A 14 2.06 -23.29 -15.83
N LEU A 15 0.94 -22.83 -16.36
CA LEU A 15 0.22 -21.64 -15.90
C LEU A 15 -0.14 -21.91 -14.44
N PHE A 16 0.84 -21.78 -13.54
CA PHE A 16 0.55 -21.60 -12.14
C PHE A 16 -0.07 -20.21 -12.06
N PRO A 17 -1.36 -20.08 -11.72
CA PRO A 17 -1.89 -18.77 -11.39
C PRO A 17 -1.02 -18.27 -10.23
N LEU A 18 -0.25 -17.21 -10.47
CA LEU A 18 0.44 -16.52 -9.40
C LEU A 18 -0.62 -16.23 -8.35
N PRO A 19 -0.45 -16.64 -7.08
CA PRO A 19 -1.44 -16.37 -6.07
C PRO A 19 -1.56 -14.86 -5.99
N VAL A 20 -2.69 -14.33 -6.49
CA VAL A 20 -3.07 -12.94 -6.27
C VAL A 20 -3.21 -12.84 -4.76
N ARG A 21 -2.18 -12.32 -4.09
CA ARG A 21 -2.24 -12.07 -2.66
C ARG A 21 -3.21 -10.91 -2.52
N ALA A 22 -4.47 -11.27 -2.27
CA ALA A 22 -5.63 -10.39 -2.20
C ALA A 22 -5.62 -9.53 -0.90
N PHE A 23 -4.48 -9.30 -0.28
CA PHE A 23 -4.40 -8.37 0.83
C PHE A 23 -2.95 -7.91 1.01
N PRO A 24 -2.71 -6.61 1.24
CA PRO A 24 -1.39 -6.10 1.56
C PRO A 24 -0.80 -6.87 2.74
N SER A 25 0.43 -7.33 2.59
CA SER A 25 1.15 -8.02 3.66
C SER A 25 1.52 -7.05 4.80
N ASP A 26 1.82 -7.58 5.98
CA ASP A 26 2.21 -6.76 7.14
C ASP A 26 3.41 -5.85 6.86
N SER A 27 4.36 -6.29 6.04
CA SER A 27 5.51 -5.45 5.64
C SER A 27 5.08 -4.26 4.78
N GLN A 28 4.07 -4.42 3.94
CA GLN A 28 3.52 -3.35 3.11
C GLN A 28 2.68 -2.36 3.94
N ILE A 29 1.94 -2.87 4.93
CA ILE A 29 1.23 -2.05 5.92
C ILE A 29 2.25 -1.25 6.75
N THR A 30 3.33 -1.90 7.20
CA THR A 30 4.43 -1.26 7.93
C THR A 30 5.11 -0.16 7.11
N GLN A 31 5.35 -0.40 5.81
CA GLN A 31 5.88 0.63 4.93
C GLN A 31 4.92 1.81 4.76
N ALA A 32 3.61 1.57 4.68
CA ALA A 32 2.62 2.64 4.62
C ALA A 32 2.59 3.45 5.93
N ALA A 33 2.67 2.79 7.09
CA ALA A 33 2.80 3.44 8.39
C ALA A 33 4.09 4.28 8.50
N GLN A 34 5.22 3.75 8.02
CA GLN A 34 6.48 4.50 7.98
C GLN A 34 6.40 5.74 7.07
N ARG A 35 5.62 5.71 5.99
CA ARG A 35 5.39 6.92 5.18
C ARG A 35 4.71 8.01 6.00
N ILE A 36 3.70 7.66 6.81
CA ILE A 36 3.07 8.61 7.76
C ILE A 36 4.12 9.17 8.73
N CYS A 37 4.94 8.31 9.33
CA CYS A 37 5.98 8.73 10.27
C CYS A 37 7.03 9.66 9.64
N ASN A 38 7.33 9.45 8.35
CA ASN A 38 8.35 10.20 7.63
C ASN A 38 7.80 11.39 6.83
N THR A 39 6.49 11.63 6.84
CA THR A 39 5.91 12.80 6.16
C THR A 39 6.49 14.08 6.78
N PRO A 40 7.02 15.04 6.00
CA PRO A 40 7.55 16.29 6.54
C PRO A 40 6.51 17.13 7.28
N ARG A 41 6.90 17.85 8.33
CA ARG A 41 6.00 18.69 9.14
C ARG A 41 5.29 19.78 8.35
N ASN A 42 5.94 20.31 7.33
CA ASN A 42 5.41 21.34 6.43
C ASN A 42 4.59 20.76 5.25
N SER A 43 4.35 19.45 5.24
CA SER A 43 3.49 18.81 4.23
C SER A 43 2.02 19.14 4.50
N SER A 44 1.25 19.38 3.44
CA SER A 44 -0.21 19.54 3.46
C SER A 44 -0.95 18.19 3.36
N GLU A 45 -0.23 17.08 3.44
CA GLU A 45 -0.80 15.74 3.33
C GLU A 45 -1.63 15.37 4.56
N SER A 46 -2.82 14.82 4.32
CA SER A 46 -3.62 14.14 5.34
C SER A 46 -3.23 12.66 5.45
N LEU A 47 -3.59 12.02 6.57
CA LEU A 47 -3.46 10.56 6.74
C LEU A 47 -4.13 9.80 5.59
N GLU A 48 -5.32 10.25 5.18
CA GLU A 48 -6.07 9.68 4.06
C GLU A 48 -5.28 9.80 2.74
N SER A 49 -4.71 10.96 2.43
CA SER A 49 -3.94 11.15 1.19
C SER A 49 -2.70 10.23 1.12
N ILE A 50 -2.05 10.00 2.27
CA ILE A 50 -0.90 9.09 2.39
C ILE A 50 -1.35 7.63 2.21
N PHE A 51 -2.50 7.27 2.80
CA PHE A 51 -3.12 5.96 2.62
C PHE A 51 -3.51 5.71 1.16
N LEU A 52 -4.19 6.65 0.50
CA LEU A 52 -4.64 6.50 -0.89
C LEU A 52 -3.47 6.28 -1.86
N ARG A 53 -2.31 6.91 -1.62
CA ARG A 53 -1.10 6.62 -2.40
C ARG A 53 -0.52 5.24 -2.11
N SER A 54 -0.57 4.80 -0.85
CA SER A 54 -0.15 3.45 -0.50
C SER A 54 -1.05 2.41 -1.15
N ARG A 55 -2.36 2.66 -1.18
CA ARG A 55 -3.34 1.87 -1.92
C ARG A 55 -3.05 1.80 -3.41
N GLY A 56 -2.74 2.94 -4.04
CA GLY A 56 -2.34 2.99 -5.44
C GLY A 56 -1.12 2.11 -5.74
N ARG A 57 -0.13 2.09 -4.84
CA ARG A 57 1.03 1.19 -4.96
C ARG A 57 0.62 -0.28 -4.79
N TRP A 58 -0.23 -0.61 -3.84
CA TRP A 58 -0.67 -2.00 -3.66
C TRP A 58 -1.47 -2.54 -4.84
N LEU A 59 -2.28 -1.68 -5.48
CA LEU A 59 -2.95 -1.99 -6.75
C LEU A 59 -1.93 -2.23 -7.88
N TYR A 60 -0.92 -1.36 -8.00
CA TYR A 60 0.14 -1.50 -9.00
C TYR A 60 0.96 -2.78 -8.80
N ASP A 61 1.33 -3.08 -7.55
CA ASP A 61 2.09 -4.27 -7.15
C ASP A 61 1.23 -5.55 -7.11
N GLN A 62 -0.08 -5.45 -7.43
CA GLN A 62 -1.05 -6.56 -7.41
C GLN A 62 -1.15 -7.28 -6.05
N THR A 63 -0.92 -6.53 -4.97
CA THR A 63 -1.07 -6.98 -3.57
C THR A 63 -2.37 -6.50 -2.93
N LEU A 64 -3.15 -5.72 -3.67
CA LEU A 64 -4.53 -5.40 -3.43
C LEU A 64 -5.26 -5.53 -4.76
N SER A 65 -6.35 -6.29 -4.82
CA SER A 65 -7.14 -6.40 -6.05
C SER A 65 -8.07 -5.19 -6.23
N LEU A 66 -8.55 -4.96 -7.47
CA LEU A 66 -9.54 -3.91 -7.74
C LEU A 66 -10.87 -4.13 -7.00
N GLU A 67 -11.28 -5.39 -6.82
CA GLU A 67 -12.48 -5.74 -6.06
C GLU A 67 -12.35 -5.29 -4.60
N GLU A 68 -11.18 -5.51 -4.01
CA GLU A 68 -10.89 -5.17 -2.62
C GLU A 68 -10.64 -3.67 -2.42
N ALA A 69 -10.09 -3.02 -3.45
CA ALA A 69 -10.00 -1.57 -3.50
C ALA A 69 -11.36 -0.88 -3.54
N ARG A 70 -12.40 -1.57 -4.05
CA ARG A 70 -13.79 -1.08 -4.12
C ARG A 70 -14.66 -1.49 -2.94
N ASN A 71 -14.23 -2.49 -2.17
CA ASN A 71 -14.95 -2.94 -0.99
C ASN A 71 -14.65 -1.98 0.18
N GLU A 72 -15.65 -1.18 0.55
CA GLU A 72 -15.52 -0.15 1.59
C GLU A 72 -15.05 -0.71 2.94
N ASP A 73 -15.59 -1.84 3.39
CA ASP A 73 -15.19 -2.46 4.66
C ASP A 73 -13.71 -2.85 4.66
N LYS A 74 -13.22 -3.45 3.56
CA LYS A 74 -11.80 -3.78 3.40
C LYS A 74 -10.93 -2.52 3.34
N GLN A 75 -11.42 -1.44 2.74
CA GLN A 75 -10.71 -0.17 2.68
C GLN A 75 -10.57 0.46 4.07
N ASN A 76 -11.67 0.53 4.82
CA ASN A 76 -11.68 1.06 6.18
C ASN A 76 -10.78 0.23 7.08
N HIS A 77 -10.86 -1.11 7.00
CA HIS A 77 -9.99 -1.99 7.76
C HIS A 77 -8.50 -1.78 7.42
N LEU A 78 -8.14 -1.64 6.14
CA LEU A 78 -6.76 -1.36 5.73
C LEU A 78 -6.27 0.02 6.21
N TYR A 79 -7.15 1.02 6.16
CA TYR A 79 -6.85 2.34 6.67
C TYR A 79 -6.55 2.29 8.16
N ASP A 80 -7.41 1.63 8.94
CA ASP A 80 -7.26 1.47 10.38
C ASP A 80 -5.96 0.74 10.73
N LEU A 81 -5.63 -0.35 10.02
CA LEU A 81 -4.37 -1.08 10.24
C LEU A 81 -3.13 -0.20 10.00
N VAL A 82 -3.15 0.63 8.95
CA VAL A 82 -2.04 1.55 8.65
C VAL A 82 -1.93 2.64 9.72
N VAL A 83 -3.06 3.28 10.06
CA VAL A 83 -3.07 4.37 11.04
C VAL A 83 -2.71 3.86 12.42
N GLN A 84 -3.23 2.70 12.84
CA GLN A 84 -2.89 2.10 14.11
C GLN A 84 -1.42 1.71 14.18
N LYS A 85 -0.87 1.07 13.14
CA LYS A 85 0.56 0.75 13.11
C LYS A 85 1.44 2.01 13.10
N ALA A 86 1.00 3.08 12.45
CA ALA A 86 1.68 4.37 12.53
C ALA A 86 1.57 4.98 13.93
N TYR A 87 0.42 4.91 14.57
CA TYR A 87 0.20 5.42 15.91
C TYR A 87 1.07 4.70 16.95
N ASP A 88 1.20 3.37 16.83
CA ASP A 88 2.06 2.57 17.70
C ASP A 88 3.56 2.91 17.52
N THR A 89 3.94 3.42 16.34
CA THR A 89 5.35 3.71 15.99
C THR A 89 5.74 5.17 16.21
N CYS A 90 4.86 6.11 15.84
CA CYS A 90 5.13 7.54 15.77
C CYS A 90 3.88 8.37 16.15
N PRO A 91 3.34 8.21 17.38
CA PRO A 91 2.04 8.77 17.76
C PRO A 91 1.98 10.30 17.62
N VAL A 92 3.05 11.00 18.00
CA VAL A 92 3.14 12.47 17.86
C VAL A 92 2.97 12.89 16.41
N ARG A 93 3.57 12.16 15.46
CA ARG A 93 3.47 12.52 14.04
C ARG A 93 2.06 12.29 13.49
N VAL A 94 1.41 11.21 13.90
CA VAL A 94 0.00 10.94 13.55
C VAL A 94 -0.90 12.08 14.04
N TYR A 95 -0.72 12.54 15.29
CA TYR A 95 -1.45 13.69 15.82
C TYR A 95 -1.18 14.98 15.07
N GLU A 96 0.08 15.30 14.76
CA GLU A 96 0.44 16.48 13.98
C GLU A 96 -0.26 16.49 12.62
N ILE A 97 -0.26 15.36 11.90
CA ILE A 97 -0.91 15.27 10.58
C ILE A 97 -2.43 15.37 10.69
N ALA A 98 -3.04 14.67 11.66
CA ALA A 98 -4.48 14.70 11.88
C ALA A 98 -4.98 16.11 12.22
N ASN A 99 -4.21 16.87 13.01
CA ASN A 99 -4.58 18.21 13.46
C ASN A 99 -4.17 19.32 12.47
N ASN A 100 -3.10 19.14 11.69
CA ASN A 100 -2.71 20.07 10.62
C ASN A 100 -3.77 20.16 9.51
N TYR A 101 -4.63 19.14 9.37
CA TYR A 101 -5.78 19.23 8.47
C TYR A 101 -6.91 20.10 9.03
N GLN A 102 -7.08 20.15 10.36
CA GLN A 102 -8.10 20.98 11.01
C GLN A 102 -7.69 22.45 11.12
N PHE A 103 -6.38 22.71 11.23
CA PHE A 103 -5.83 24.07 11.21
C PHE A 103 -4.98 24.21 9.96
N GLY A 104 -5.63 24.58 8.85
CA GLY A 104 -4.93 25.09 7.68
C GLY A 104 -3.88 26.08 8.16
N ILE A 105 -2.62 25.82 7.80
CA ILE A 105 -1.47 26.65 8.13
C ILE A 105 -1.89 28.11 7.91
N PRO A 106 -1.92 28.99 8.93
CA PRO A 106 -2.07 30.41 8.64
C PRO A 106 -0.88 30.80 7.77
N GLU A 107 -1.15 31.16 6.51
CA GLU A 107 -0.26 32.01 5.74
C GLU A 107 -0.04 33.26 6.59
N ASN A 108 1.10 33.35 7.26
CA ASN A 108 1.77 34.59 7.64
C ASN A 108 3.03 34.23 8.43
N ASN A 109 4.19 34.35 7.78
CA ASN A 109 5.40 34.97 8.34
C ASN A 109 6.56 34.95 7.34
N LYS A 110 6.53 35.85 6.35
CA LYS A 110 7.45 37.00 6.22
C LYS A 110 7.25 37.71 4.88
#